data_AF-A0A3V4BD61-F1
#
_entry.id   AF-A0A3V4BD61-F1
#
_cell.length_a   1.000
_cell.length_b   1.000
_cell.length_c   1.000
_cell.angle_alpha   90.00
_cell.angle_beta   90.00
_cell.angle_gamma   90.00
#
_symmetry.space_group_name_H-M   'P 1'
#
loop_
_entity.id
_entity.type
_entity.pdbx_description
1 polymer ?
#
loop_
_entity_poly.entity_id
_entity_poly.type
_entity_poly.pdbx_seq_one_letter_code
_entity_poly.pdbx_strand_id
1 'polypeptide(L)'
;MHEITLCQRALELIEQQASAYGAKRVTAVWIKIGAFSCVETSALSFCFDLVCRGTIAEGCKLHLEEQEAECWCEHCQQYVTLLTHRVRRCPQCHSDTLRIVADDGLQIRRIEIDETED
;
A
#
# COMPACT_ATOMS: atom_id res chain seq x y z
N MET A 1 6.26 -15.92 1.67
CA MET A 1 5.55 -16.02 0.38
C MET A 1 4.40 -15.02 0.27
N HIS A 2 3.91 -14.41 1.36
CA HIS A 2 2.80 -13.45 1.32
C HIS A 2 3.14 -12.16 0.53
N GLU A 3 4.29 -11.55 0.81
CA GLU A 3 4.74 -10.28 0.23
C GLU A 3 5.10 -10.41 -1.25
N ILE A 4 5.77 -11.51 -1.64
CA ILE A 4 6.08 -11.80 -3.05
C ILE A 4 4.79 -11.89 -3.88
N THR A 5 3.76 -12.60 -3.41
CA THR A 5 2.49 -12.70 -4.14
C THR A 5 1.79 -11.34 -4.25
N LEU A 6 1.88 -10.48 -3.24
CA LEU A 6 1.36 -9.12 -3.31
C LEU A 6 2.10 -8.29 -4.36
N CYS A 7 3.43 -8.35 -4.38
CA CYS A 7 4.25 -7.65 -5.37
C CYS A 7 3.98 -8.13 -6.80
N GLN A 8 3.82 -9.44 -7.02
CA GLN A 8 3.49 -10.01 -8.32
C GLN A 8 2.16 -9.47 -8.85
N ARG A 9 1.11 -9.48 -8.01
CA ARG A 9 -0.20 -8.91 -8.40
C ARG A 9 -0.14 -7.40 -8.63
N ALA A 10 0.64 -6.68 -7.82
CA ALA A 10 0.84 -5.25 -8.01
C ALA A 10 1.52 -4.97 -9.36
N LEU A 11 2.55 -5.74 -9.70
CA LEU A 11 3.25 -5.64 -10.98
C LEU A 11 2.32 -5.92 -12.17
N GLU A 12 1.51 -6.97 -12.11
CA GLU A 12 0.51 -7.27 -13.15
C GLU A 12 -0.43 -6.07 -13.41
N LEU A 13 -0.91 -5.42 -12.33
CA LEU A 13 -1.77 -4.23 -12.44
C LEU A 13 -1.01 -3.02 -13.00
N ILE A 14 0.25 -2.84 -12.60
CA ILE A 14 1.11 -1.76 -13.10
C ILE A 14 1.33 -1.93 -14.60
N GLU A 15 1.63 -3.14 -15.06
CA GLU A 15 1.85 -3.46 -16.47
C GLU A 15 0.58 -3.26 -17.31
N GLN A 16 -0.57 -3.73 -16.81
CA GLN A 16 -1.86 -3.51 -17.48
C GLN A 16 -2.15 -2.02 -17.64
N GLN A 17 -1.95 -1.22 -16.58
CA GLN A 17 -2.20 0.21 -16.63
C GLN A 17 -1.21 0.93 -17.55
N ALA A 18 0.08 0.64 -17.45
CA ALA A 18 1.11 1.24 -18.29
C ALA A 18 0.90 0.91 -19.77
N SER A 19 0.57 -0.35 -20.09
CA SER A 19 0.27 -0.77 -21.46
C SER A 19 -0.95 -0.07 -22.04
N ALA A 20 -1.98 0.22 -21.22
CA ALA A 20 -3.17 0.94 -21.68
C ALA A 20 -2.86 2.39 -22.13
N TYR A 21 -1.75 2.95 -21.65
CA TYR A 21 -1.26 4.29 -22.01
C TYR A 21 -0.09 4.24 -23.02
N GLY A 22 0.28 3.05 -23.51
CA GLY A 22 1.39 2.88 -24.46
C GLY A 22 2.77 3.20 -23.86
N ALA A 23 2.89 3.20 -22.53
CA ALA A 23 4.15 3.50 -21.86
C ALA A 23 5.22 2.45 -22.17
N LYS A 24 6.46 2.91 -22.32
CA LYS A 24 7.61 2.01 -22.50
C LYS A 24 8.30 1.73 -21.18
N ARG A 25 8.13 2.62 -20.19
CA ARG A 25 8.72 2.47 -18.87
C ARG A 25 7.86 3.12 -17.78
N VAL A 26 7.82 2.48 -16.62
CA VAL A 26 7.29 3.05 -15.38
C VAL A 26 8.45 3.70 -14.62
N THR A 27 8.34 4.98 -14.29
CA THR A 27 9.40 5.74 -13.59
C THR A 27 9.22 5.73 -12.08
N ALA A 28 7.98 5.68 -11.60
CA ALA A 28 7.67 5.66 -10.17
C ALA A 28 6.28 5.05 -9.88
N VAL A 29 6.14 4.46 -8.70
CA VAL A 29 4.88 3.86 -8.20
C VAL A 29 4.66 4.28 -6.76
N TRP A 30 3.44 4.71 -6.44
CA TRP A 30 3.01 5.04 -5.09
C TRP A 30 2.05 3.97 -4.62
N ILE A 31 2.39 3.33 -3.50
CA ILE A 31 1.62 2.29 -2.88
C ILE A 31 1.26 2.71 -1.46
N LYS A 32 -0.04 2.68 -1.15
CA LYS A 32 -0.53 2.84 0.20
C LYS A 32 -0.69 1.47 0.85
N ILE A 33 -0.22 1.34 2.08
CA ILE A 33 -0.25 0.13 2.89
C ILE A 33 -1.20 0.37 4.06
N GLY A 34 -2.25 -0.45 4.13
CA GLY A 34 -3.21 -0.40 5.22
C GLY A 34 -2.59 -0.78 6.56
N ALA A 35 -2.92 -0.04 7.62
CA ALA A 35 -2.38 -0.27 8.97
C ALA A 35 -2.64 -1.67 9.53
N PHE A 36 -3.69 -2.33 9.03
CA PHE A 36 -4.12 -3.66 9.45
C PHE A 36 -3.77 -4.76 8.43
N SER A 37 -3.02 -4.42 7.38
CA SER A 37 -2.64 -5.37 6.31
C SER A 37 -1.60 -6.41 6.73
N CYS A 38 -0.92 -6.21 7.87
CA CYS A 38 0.20 -7.03 8.33
C CYS A 38 1.38 -7.09 7.33
N VAL A 39 1.44 -6.17 6.37
CA VAL A 39 2.55 -6.07 5.40
C VAL A 39 3.74 -5.39 6.05
N GLU A 40 4.92 -6.00 5.88
CA GLU A 40 6.18 -5.41 6.32
C GLU A 40 6.85 -4.65 5.17
N THR A 41 7.11 -3.36 5.36
CA THR A 41 7.47 -2.44 4.28
C THR A 41 8.85 -2.69 3.69
N SER A 42 9.80 -3.16 4.48
CA SER A 42 11.14 -3.50 3.98
C SER A 42 11.13 -4.78 3.14
N ALA A 43 10.40 -5.81 3.56
CA ALA A 43 10.16 -7.03 2.80
C ALA A 43 9.38 -6.74 1.52
N LEU A 44 8.34 -5.90 1.56
CA LEU A 44 7.61 -5.48 0.38
C LEU A 44 8.54 -4.77 -0.62
N SER A 45 9.36 -3.82 -0.15
CA SER A 45 10.31 -3.10 -1.00
C SER A 45 11.31 -4.03 -1.68
N PHE A 46 11.87 -4.97 -0.92
CA PHE A 46 12.80 -5.97 -1.45
C PHE A 46 12.13 -6.90 -2.47
N CYS A 47 10.94 -7.41 -2.15
CA CYS A 47 10.19 -8.28 -3.05
C CYS A 47 9.78 -7.54 -4.32
N PHE A 48 9.40 -6.26 -4.21
CA PHE A 48 9.04 -5.42 -5.34
C PHE A 48 10.22 -5.25 -6.30
N ASP A 49 11.40 -4.87 -5.81
CA ASP A 49 12.62 -4.79 -6.64
C ASP A 49 12.90 -6.12 -7.35
N LEU A 50 12.77 -7.24 -6.63
CA LEU A 50 13.02 -8.55 -7.19
C LEU A 50 12.05 -8.91 -8.33
N VAL A 51 10.74 -8.67 -8.16
CA VAL A 51 9.73 -9.03 -9.18
C VAL A 51 9.76 -8.09 -10.38
N CYS A 52 10.19 -6.83 -10.20
CA CYS A 52 10.27 -5.85 -11.28
C CYS A 52 11.46 -6.07 -12.23
N ARG A 53 12.40 -6.97 -11.93
CA ARG A 53 13.55 -7.24 -12.81
C ARG A 53 13.09 -7.84 -14.14
N GLY A 54 13.59 -7.28 -15.24
CA GLY A 54 13.23 -7.67 -16.60
C GLY A 54 11.87 -7.19 -17.06
N THR A 55 11.22 -6.27 -16.32
CA THR A 55 9.90 -5.72 -16.68
C THR A 55 9.95 -4.23 -16.93
N ILE A 56 8.83 -3.64 -17.39
CA ILE A 56 8.74 -2.19 -17.67
C ILE A 56 8.89 -1.32 -16.42
N ALA A 57 8.75 -1.93 -15.22
CA ALA A 57 8.87 -1.27 -13.93
C ALA A 57 10.24 -1.49 -13.27
N GLU A 58 11.19 -2.12 -13.98
CA GLU A 58 12.54 -2.31 -13.50
C GLU A 58 13.19 -0.97 -13.14
N GLY A 59 13.73 -0.88 -11.91
CA GLY A 59 14.42 0.32 -11.43
C GLY A 59 13.53 1.53 -11.17
N CYS A 60 12.20 1.38 -11.19
CA CYS A 60 11.30 2.48 -10.86
C CYS A 60 11.39 2.89 -9.38
N LYS A 61 11.06 4.14 -9.07
CA LYS A 61 11.02 4.60 -7.68
C LYS A 61 9.77 4.09 -6.99
N LEU A 62 9.93 3.30 -5.94
CA LEU A 62 8.84 2.86 -5.09
C LEU A 62 8.63 3.84 -3.93
N HIS A 63 7.44 4.43 -3.86
CA HIS A 63 6.99 5.26 -2.76
C HIS A 63 5.97 4.48 -1.92
N LEU A 64 6.30 4.23 -0.66
CA LEU A 64 5.41 3.56 0.29
C LEU A 64 4.81 4.57 1.27
N GLU A 65 3.50 4.54 1.42
CA GLU A 65 2.75 5.32 2.41
C GLU A 65 2.05 4.36 3.37
N GLU A 66 2.45 4.35 4.63
CA GLU A 66 1.80 3.55 5.67
C GLU A 66 0.63 4.35 6.27
N GLN A 67 -0.57 3.77 6.23
CA GLN A 67 -1.73 4.39 6.85
C GLN A 67 -1.66 4.26 8.37
N GLU A 68 -2.14 5.28 9.08
CA GLU A 68 -2.38 5.18 10.51
C GLU A 68 -3.49 4.16 10.84
N ALA A 69 -3.39 3.54 12.03
CA ALA A 69 -4.39 2.61 12.53
C ALA A 69 -5.65 3.34 13.03
N GLU A 70 -6.35 4.03 12.13
CA GLU A 70 -7.54 4.81 12.42
C GLU A 70 -8.78 3.91 12.56
N CYS A 71 -9.54 4.17 13.63
CA CYS A 71 -10.77 3.46 13.97
C CYS A 71 -11.83 4.46 14.43
N TRP A 72 -13.10 4.14 14.20
CA TRP A 72 -14.22 4.84 14.82
C TRP A 72 -14.54 4.21 16.18
N CYS A 73 -14.53 5.00 17.24
CA CYS A 73 -14.94 4.54 18.57
C CYS A 73 -16.42 4.84 18.82
N GLU A 74 -17.23 3.81 19.04
CA GLU A 74 -18.68 3.97 19.24
C GLU A 74 -19.02 4.68 20.57
N HIS A 75 -18.17 4.56 21.59
CA HIS A 75 -18.37 5.22 22.89
C HIS A 75 -17.96 6.69 22.86
N CYS A 76 -16.84 7.00 22.21
CA CYS A 76 -16.35 8.37 22.08
C CYS A 76 -17.00 9.14 20.93
N GLN A 77 -17.71 8.44 20.03
CA GLN A 77 -18.33 8.96 18.81
C GLN A 77 -17.38 9.81 17.97
N GLN A 78 -16.15 9.34 17.81
CA GLN A 78 -15.10 10.03 17.06
C GLN A 78 -14.08 9.04 16.50
N TYR A 79 -13.32 9.51 15.53
CA TYR A 79 -12.16 8.81 15.01
C TYR A 79 -11.01 8.86 16.03
N VAL A 80 -10.35 7.72 16.20
CA VAL A 80 -9.19 7.57 17.08
C VAL A 80 -8.10 6.78 16.35
N THR A 81 -6.86 7.22 16.50
CA THR A 81 -5.69 6.48 16.01
C THR A 81 -5.19 5.55 17.13
N LEU A 82 -5.03 4.27 16.80
CA LEU A 82 -4.47 3.29 17.74
C LEU A 82 -2.94 3.44 17.80
N LEU A 83 -2.39 3.36 19.02
CA LEU A 83 -0.93 3.36 19.24
C LEU A 83 -0.25 2.14 18.60
N THR A 84 -0.97 1.02 18.49
CA THR A 84 -0.50 -0.18 17.79
C THR A 84 -1.70 -0.94 17.23
N HIS A 85 -1.57 -1.45 16.00
CA HIS A 85 -2.58 -2.31 15.37
C HIS A 85 -2.85 -3.60 16.15
N ARG A 86 -1.95 -3.99 17.08
CA ARG A 86 -2.08 -5.19 17.93
C ARG A 86 -3.05 -5.00 19.09
N VAL A 87 -3.28 -3.77 19.53
CA VAL A 87 -4.12 -3.46 20.70
C VAL A 87 -5.33 -2.65 20.24
N ARG A 88 -6.46 -3.34 20.10
CA ARG A 88 -7.74 -2.74 19.68
C ARG A 88 -8.48 -2.17 20.87
N ARG A 89 -7.95 -1.10 21.46
CA ARG A 89 -8.61 -0.33 22.52
C ARG A 89 -8.54 1.15 22.25
N CYS A 90 -9.65 1.84 22.46
CA CYS A 90 -9.72 3.28 22.33
C CYS A 90 -8.72 3.94 23.29
N PRO A 91 -7.80 4.81 22.82
CA PRO A 91 -6.85 5.49 23.70
C PRO A 91 -7.52 6.53 24.61
N GLN A 92 -8.76 6.93 24.33
CA GLN A 92 -9.49 7.94 25.09
C GLN A 92 -10.35 7.31 26.21
N CYS A 93 -11.14 6.28 25.91
CA CYS A 93 -12.07 5.67 26.86
C CYS A 93 -11.73 4.21 27.24
N HIS A 94 -10.69 3.62 26.64
CA HIS A 94 -10.26 2.23 26.83
C HIS A 94 -11.27 1.15 26.42
N SER A 95 -12.40 1.53 25.80
CA SER A 95 -13.36 0.60 25.21
C SER A 95 -12.73 -0.18 24.06
N ASP A 96 -13.15 -1.43 23.90
CA ASP A 96 -12.83 -2.32 22.79
C ASP A 96 -13.85 -2.23 21.63
N THR A 97 -14.93 -1.45 21.81
CA THR A 97 -15.94 -1.22 20.77
C THR A 97 -15.42 -0.22 19.73
N LEU A 98 -14.58 -0.73 18.83
CA LEU A 98 -13.95 0.01 17.74
C LEU A 98 -14.36 -0.58 16.39
N ARG A 99 -14.66 0.29 15.44
CA ARG A 99 -14.84 -0.07 14.03
C ARG A 99 -13.59 0.34 13.25
N ILE A 100 -12.96 -0.61 12.58
CA ILE A 100 -11.80 -0.32 11.72
C ILE A 100 -12.27 0.49 10.52
N VAL A 101 -11.58 1.59 10.26
CA VAL A 101 -11.84 2.49 9.11
C VAL A 101 -10.69 2.40 8.11
N ALA A 102 -9.48 2.13 8.58
CA ALA A 102 -8.32 1.98 7.72
C ALA A 102 -8.44 0.77 6.77
N ASP A 103 -7.84 0.92 5.58
CA ASP A 103 -7.72 -0.17 4.61
C ASP A 103 -6.94 -1.36 5.23
N ASP A 104 -7.27 -2.58 4.83
CA ASP A 104 -6.66 -3.82 5.32
C ASP A 104 -5.71 -4.48 4.30
N GLY A 105 -5.36 -3.75 3.23
CA GLY A 105 -4.55 -4.27 2.13
C GLY A 105 -3.60 -3.24 1.53
N LEU A 106 -3.12 -3.58 0.34
CA LEU A 106 -2.20 -2.77 -0.46
C LEU A 106 -2.95 -2.12 -1.61
N GLN A 107 -2.73 -0.82 -1.83
CA GLN A 107 -3.40 -0.07 -2.90
C GLN A 107 -2.39 0.73 -3.71
N ILE A 108 -2.37 0.53 -5.03
CA ILE A 108 -1.61 1.39 -5.95
C ILE A 108 -2.37 2.70 -6.09
N ARG A 109 -1.75 3.81 -5.67
CA ARG A 109 -2.33 5.15 -5.68
C ARG A 109 -2.00 5.91 -6.95
N ARG A 110 -0.79 5.71 -7.46
CA ARG A 110 -0.28 6.41 -8.64
C ARG A 110 0.77 5.57 -9.33
N ILE A 111 0.77 5.62 -10.64
CA ILE A 111 1.82 5.10 -11.51
C ILE A 111 2.28 6.27 -12.36
N GLU A 112 3.57 6.52 -12.38
CA GLU A 112 4.21 7.47 -13.27
C GLU A 112 4.93 6.71 -14.37
N ILE A 113 4.72 7.16 -15.60
CA ILE A 113 5.23 6.54 -16.82
C ILE A 113 6.10 7.55 -17.56
N ASP A 114 6.97 7.07 -18.44
CA ASP A 114 7.72 7.95 -19.32
C ASP A 114 6.80 8.69 -20.31
N GLU A 115 6.97 10.00 -20.41
CA GLU A 115 6.39 10.77 -21.50
C GLU A 115 7.24 10.50 -22.75
N THR A 116 6.76 9.61 -23.62
CA THR A 116 7.22 9.64 -25.01
C THR A 116 6.57 10.85 -25.69
N GLU A 117 7.29 11.96 -25.71
CA GLU A 117 7.09 12.99 -26.74
C GLU A 117 7.47 12.35 -28.08
N ASP A 118 6.48 12.16 -28.96
CA ASP A 118 6.70 12.03 -30.41
C ASP A 118 6.80 13.44 -31.05
#